data_AF-A0A1E5G3D3-F1
#
_entry.id   AF-A0A1E5G3D3-F1
#
_cell.length_a   1.000
_cell.length_b   1.000
_cell.length_c   1.000
_cell.angle_alpha   90.00
_cell.angle_beta   90.00
_cell.angle_gamma   90.00
#
_symmetry.space_group_name_H-M   'P 1'
#
loop_
_entity.id
_entity.type
_entity.pdbx_description
1 polymer ?
#
loop_
_entity_poly.entity_id
_entity_poly.type
_entity_poly.pdbx_seq_one_letter_code
_entity_poly.pdbx_strand_id
1 'polypeptide(L)'
;MLDTHARPYVQPVIEKAAQAFVRIGMTANQVTVLSFVTGVSAGLFALFGQFYVALIVLWISGFLDAVDGTMARMTKTSGWGTVLDVTFDRIVEISIILALAYQFPEAIWTLLLLSVAIIFSMTVFLTVGAVSEKKGGKSFYYQAGLAERTEGFLLFSIMLLLPGYLLATALLFAAAVTFTGCQRLWEAKKILG
;
A
#
# COMPACT_ATOMS: atom_id res chain seq x y z
N MET A 1 11.50 4.70 -1.53
CA MET A 1 12.88 5.18 -1.16
C MET A 1 13.19 5.00 0.32
N LEU A 2 12.22 5.23 1.20
CA LEU A 2 12.35 4.97 2.64
C LEU A 2 12.35 3.47 2.95
N ASP A 3 11.60 2.68 2.18
CA ASP A 3 11.55 1.21 2.33
C ASP A 3 12.94 0.59 2.31
N THR A 4 13.81 0.98 1.37
CA THR A 4 15.18 0.44 1.26
C THR A 4 16.04 0.73 2.49
N HIS A 5 15.87 1.89 3.13
CA HIS A 5 16.70 2.33 4.25
C HIS A 5 16.15 1.91 5.62
N ALA A 6 14.82 1.81 5.75
CA ALA A 6 14.16 1.38 7.00
C ALA A 6 14.17 -0.14 7.16
N ARG A 7 14.19 -0.89 6.04
CA ARG A 7 14.10 -2.35 6.04
C ARG A 7 15.09 -3.07 6.97
N PRO A 8 16.39 -2.74 7.05
CA PRO A 8 17.31 -3.43 7.95
C PRO A 8 16.91 -3.37 9.43
N TYR A 9 16.23 -2.30 9.85
CA TYR A 9 15.83 -2.10 11.25
C TYR A 9 14.50 -2.77 11.60
N VAL A 10 13.56 -2.81 10.65
CA VAL A 10 12.20 -3.33 10.89
C VAL A 10 12.11 -4.83 10.56
N GLN A 11 12.91 -5.30 9.59
CA GLN A 11 12.91 -6.69 9.12
C GLN A 11 13.10 -7.73 10.24
N PRO A 12 13.99 -7.57 11.24
CA PRO A 12 14.13 -8.55 12.31
C PRO A 12 12.86 -8.74 13.16
N VAL A 13 12.08 -7.67 13.33
CA VAL A 13 10.80 -7.74 14.07
C VAL A 13 9.75 -8.45 13.23
N ILE A 14 9.65 -8.10 11.95
CA ILE A 14 8.75 -8.74 10.99
C ILE A 14 9.05 -10.24 10.87
N GLU A 15 10.33 -10.63 10.80
CA GLU A 15 10.74 -12.03 10.72
C GLU A 15 10.38 -12.83 11.97
N LYS A 16 10.57 -12.24 13.16
CA LYS A 16 10.16 -12.89 14.41
C LYS A 16 8.65 -13.13 14.45
N ALA A 17 7.86 -12.14 14.03
CA ALA A 17 6.41 -12.28 13.94
C ALA A 17 5.99 -13.32 12.89
N ALA A 18 6.60 -13.30 11.71
CA ALA A 18 6.38 -14.29 10.66
C ALA A 18 6.69 -15.71 11.14
N GLN A 19 7.82 -15.91 11.83
CA GLN A 19 8.16 -17.19 12.43
C GLN A 19 7.14 -17.63 13.49
N ALA A 20 6.67 -16.71 14.33
CA ALA A 20 5.66 -17.01 15.34
C ALA A 20 4.34 -17.47 14.67
N PHE A 21 3.88 -16.77 13.63
CA PHE A 21 2.67 -17.11 12.89
C PHE A 21 2.79 -18.44 12.14
N VAL A 22 3.95 -18.72 11.54
CA VAL A 22 4.22 -20.03 10.94
C VAL A 22 4.20 -21.14 12.01
N ARG A 23 4.77 -20.92 13.20
CA ARG A 23 4.78 -21.91 14.29
C ARG A 23 3.38 -22.24 14.82
N ILE A 24 2.46 -21.28 14.84
CA ILE A 24 1.05 -21.51 15.22
C ILE A 24 0.20 -22.05 14.05
N GLY A 25 0.81 -22.36 12.90
CA GLY A 25 0.13 -22.99 11.77
C GLY A 25 -0.66 -22.04 10.86
N MET A 26 -0.46 -20.72 10.97
CA MET A 26 -1.11 -19.76 10.06
C MET A 26 -0.45 -19.78 8.68
N THR A 27 -1.27 -19.63 7.65
CA THR A 27 -0.83 -19.46 6.25
C THR A 27 -0.66 -17.98 5.93
N ALA A 28 0.20 -17.65 4.95
CA ALA A 28 0.38 -16.27 4.49
C ALA A 28 -0.97 -15.64 4.06
N ASN A 29 -1.79 -16.36 3.29
CA ASN A 29 -3.10 -15.86 2.83
C ASN A 29 -4.05 -15.52 4.00
N GLN A 30 -4.02 -16.28 5.10
CA GLN A 30 -4.83 -15.96 6.29
C GLN A 30 -4.36 -14.66 6.95
N VAL A 31 -3.06 -14.42 6.97
CA VAL A 31 -2.48 -13.17 7.50
C VAL A 31 -2.79 -11.99 6.58
N THR A 32 -2.80 -12.20 5.26
CA THR A 32 -3.26 -11.19 4.28
C THR A 32 -4.72 -10.81 4.51
N VAL A 33 -5.61 -11.78 4.75
CA VAL A 33 -7.02 -11.51 5.10
C VAL A 33 -7.13 -10.77 6.44
N LEU A 34 -6.32 -11.15 7.44
CA LEU A 34 -6.30 -10.46 8.73
C LEU A 34 -5.83 -9.01 8.59
N SER A 35 -4.77 -8.78 7.82
CA SER A 35 -4.27 -7.45 7.46
C SER A 35 -5.37 -6.62 6.82
N PHE A 36 -6.08 -7.20 5.84
CA PHE A 36 -7.19 -6.56 5.14
C PHE A 36 -8.33 -6.13 6.08
N VAL A 37 -8.84 -7.06 6.89
CA VAL A 37 -9.94 -6.76 7.83
C VAL A 37 -9.52 -5.67 8.81
N THR A 38 -8.29 -5.73 9.30
CA THR A 38 -7.71 -4.71 10.17
C THR A 38 -7.64 -3.36 9.43
N GLY A 39 -7.13 -3.34 8.20
CA GLY A 39 -6.98 -2.11 7.41
C GLY A 39 -8.33 -1.46 7.07
N VAL A 40 -9.34 -2.23 6.69
CA VAL A 40 -10.70 -1.69 6.46
C VAL A 40 -11.31 -1.15 7.74
N SER A 41 -11.04 -1.77 8.89
CA SER A 41 -11.50 -1.24 10.17
C SER A 41 -10.85 0.11 10.52
N ALA A 42 -9.63 0.40 10.05
CA ALA A 42 -9.04 1.73 10.15
C ALA A 42 -9.89 2.79 9.41
N GLY A 43 -10.37 2.45 8.20
CA GLY A 43 -11.32 3.29 7.46
C GLY A 43 -12.61 3.53 8.23
N LEU A 44 -13.15 2.51 8.90
CA LEU A 44 -14.33 2.67 9.75
C LEU A 44 -14.07 3.60 10.95
N PHE A 45 -12.93 3.46 11.64
CA PHE A 45 -12.58 4.38 12.73
C PHE A 45 -12.43 5.81 12.23
N ALA A 46 -11.78 6.03 11.08
CA ALA A 46 -11.67 7.34 10.46
C ALA A 46 -13.04 7.90 10.08
N LEU A 47 -13.97 7.05 9.61
CA LEU A 47 -15.34 7.45 9.26
C LEU A 47 -16.10 7.99 10.47
N PHE A 48 -15.83 7.48 11.67
CA PHE A 48 -16.40 7.99 12.93
C PHE A 48 -15.58 9.11 13.58
N GLY A 49 -14.60 9.69 12.86
CA GLY A 49 -13.75 10.77 13.35
C GLY A 49 -12.67 10.35 14.36
N GLN A 50 -12.49 9.04 14.58
CA GLN A 50 -11.50 8.50 15.51
C GLN A 50 -10.13 8.36 14.83
N PHE A 51 -9.55 9.48 14.38
CA PHE A 51 -8.38 9.48 13.51
C PHE A 51 -7.11 8.88 14.15
N TYR A 52 -6.89 9.07 15.45
CA TYR A 52 -5.76 8.45 16.16
C TYR A 52 -5.87 6.93 16.22
N VAL A 53 -7.08 6.41 16.46
CA VAL A 53 -7.33 4.96 16.47
C VAL A 53 -7.19 4.41 15.06
N ALA A 54 -7.77 5.09 14.07
CA ALA A 54 -7.64 4.75 12.66
C ALA A 54 -6.16 4.64 12.25
N LEU A 55 -5.33 5.60 12.65
CA LEU A 55 -3.89 5.57 12.39
C LEU A 55 -3.22 4.33 12.97
N ILE A 56 -3.43 4.05 14.26
CA ILE A 56 -2.81 2.90 14.93
C ILE A 56 -3.22 1.61 14.24
N VAL A 57 -4.50 1.46 13.93
CA VAL A 57 -5.04 0.28 13.25
C VAL A 57 -4.50 0.14 11.82
N LEU A 58 -4.35 1.26 11.10
CA LEU A 58 -3.74 1.27 9.76
C LEU A 58 -2.30 0.77 9.81
N TRP A 59 -1.48 1.24 10.75
CA TRP A 59 -0.11 0.77 10.93
C TRP A 59 -0.02 -0.70 11.35
N ILE A 60 -0.96 -1.18 12.17
CA ILE A 60 -1.06 -2.62 12.50
C ILE A 60 -1.34 -3.44 11.23
N SER A 61 -2.27 -2.98 10.38
CA SER A 61 -2.55 -3.60 9.08
C SER A 61 -1.29 -3.63 8.20
N GLY A 62 -0.61 -2.49 8.03
CA GLY A 62 0.66 -2.43 7.27
C GLY A 62 1.76 -3.35 7.81
N PHE A 63 1.82 -3.54 9.14
CA PHE A 63 2.74 -4.51 9.75
C PHE A 63 2.36 -5.96 9.41
N LEU A 64 1.08 -6.32 9.53
CA LEU A 64 0.59 -7.68 9.23
C LEU A 64 0.82 -8.05 7.76
N ASP A 65 0.66 -7.09 6.86
CA ASP A 65 0.99 -7.25 5.46
C ASP A 65 2.48 -7.56 5.23
N ALA A 66 3.38 -6.78 5.83
CA ALA A 66 4.81 -7.06 5.73
C ALA A 66 5.18 -8.44 6.31
N VAL A 67 4.45 -8.90 7.33
CA VAL A 67 4.55 -10.25 7.90
C VAL A 67 4.09 -11.30 6.91
N ASP A 68 2.95 -11.13 6.23
CA ASP A 68 2.45 -12.11 5.26
C ASP A 68 3.43 -12.33 4.09
N GLY A 69 4.05 -11.25 3.58
CA GLY A 69 4.97 -11.32 2.46
C GLY A 69 6.26 -12.02 2.88
N THR A 70 6.65 -11.84 4.15
CA THR A 70 7.78 -12.57 4.75
C THR A 70 7.43 -14.04 4.95
N MET A 71 6.24 -14.37 5.45
CA MET A 71 5.77 -15.75 5.57
C MET A 71 5.70 -16.46 4.22
N ALA A 72 5.22 -15.80 3.17
CA ALA A 72 5.15 -16.36 1.82
C ALA A 72 6.55 -16.71 1.28
N ARG A 73 7.56 -15.87 1.57
CA ARG A 73 8.97 -16.14 1.21
C ARG A 73 9.59 -17.26 2.02
N MET A 74 9.23 -17.40 3.30
CA MET A 74 9.72 -18.46 4.18
C MET A 74 9.08 -19.82 3.90
N THR A 75 7.86 -19.84 3.35
CA THR A 75 7.08 -21.05 3.10
C THR A 75 6.92 -21.28 1.61
N LYS A 76 5.82 -20.83 1.01
CA LYS A 76 5.52 -20.97 -0.41
C LYS A 76 4.85 -19.72 -0.94
N THR A 77 5.43 -19.11 -1.96
CA THR A 77 4.81 -18.04 -2.73
C THR A 77 3.70 -18.61 -3.63
N SER A 78 2.61 -17.87 -3.81
CA SER A 78 1.49 -18.28 -4.67
C SER A 78 0.96 -17.10 -5.48
N GLY A 79 0.53 -17.35 -6.71
CA GLY A 79 -0.08 -16.32 -7.55
C GLY A 79 -1.37 -15.76 -6.95
N TRP A 80 -2.16 -16.61 -6.26
CA TRP A 80 -3.35 -16.16 -5.52
C TRP A 80 -3.01 -15.19 -4.39
N GLY A 81 -1.95 -15.46 -3.63
CA GLY A 81 -1.47 -14.54 -2.59
C GLY A 81 -1.10 -13.18 -3.16
N THR A 82 -0.43 -13.12 -4.32
CA THR A 82 -0.14 -11.85 -5.01
C THR A 82 -1.39 -11.10 -5.43
N VAL A 83 -2.43 -11.81 -5.90
CA VAL A 83 -3.72 -11.16 -6.23
C VAL A 83 -4.37 -10.59 -4.97
N LEU A 84 -4.37 -11.33 -3.86
CA LEU A 84 -4.92 -10.87 -2.58
C LEU A 84 -4.19 -9.63 -2.05
N ASP A 85 -2.87 -9.71 -1.93
CA ASP A 85 -1.98 -8.62 -1.45
C ASP A 85 -2.28 -7.31 -2.19
N VAL A 86 -2.15 -7.34 -3.52
CA VAL A 86 -2.39 -6.18 -4.36
C VAL A 86 -3.83 -5.65 -4.28
N THR A 87 -4.83 -6.54 -4.25
CA THR A 87 -6.25 -6.13 -4.23
C THR A 87 -6.64 -5.53 -2.89
N PHE A 88 -6.29 -6.21 -1.79
CA PHE A 88 -6.66 -5.81 -0.45
C PHE A 88 -5.99 -4.50 -0.05
N ASP A 89 -4.75 -4.28 -0.45
CA ASP A 89 -4.07 -3.00 -0.29
C ASP A 89 -4.86 -1.84 -0.88
N ARG A 90 -5.38 -2.01 -2.10
CA ARG A 90 -6.15 -0.95 -2.75
C ARG A 90 -7.46 -0.69 -2.02
N ILE A 91 -8.12 -1.72 -1.52
CA ILE A 91 -9.37 -1.56 -0.76
C ILE A 91 -9.10 -0.85 0.57
N VAL A 92 -8.03 -1.21 1.29
CA VAL A 92 -7.63 -0.53 2.54
C VAL A 92 -7.34 0.95 2.27
N GLU A 93 -6.57 1.26 1.24
CA GLU A 93 -6.28 2.65 0.85
C GLU A 93 -7.56 3.44 0.52
N ILE A 94 -8.43 2.88 -0.33
CA ILE A 94 -9.70 3.51 -0.69
C ILE A 94 -10.59 3.70 0.54
N SER A 95 -10.58 2.77 1.50
CA SER A 95 -11.37 2.89 2.73
C SER A 95 -10.99 4.13 3.55
N ILE A 96 -9.69 4.45 3.64
CA ILE A 96 -9.20 5.67 4.31
C ILE A 96 -9.63 6.91 3.51
N ILE A 97 -9.46 6.90 2.19
CA ILE A 97 -9.82 8.03 1.32
C ILE A 97 -11.32 8.35 1.44
N LEU A 98 -12.19 7.32 1.41
CA LEU A 98 -13.63 7.49 1.54
C LEU A 98 -14.02 8.03 2.92
N ALA A 99 -13.39 7.54 3.98
CA ALA A 99 -13.61 8.03 5.33
C ALA A 99 -13.23 9.51 5.48
N LEU A 100 -12.08 9.91 4.93
CA LEU A 100 -11.63 11.31 4.92
C LEU A 100 -12.56 12.18 4.06
N ALA A 101 -12.99 11.70 2.90
CA ALA A 101 -13.92 12.45 2.04
C ALA A 101 -15.28 12.68 2.70
N TYR A 102 -15.74 11.72 3.52
CA TYR A 102 -16.94 11.86 4.32
C TYR A 102 -16.78 12.87 5.46
N GLN A 103 -15.66 12.79 6.19
CA GLN A 103 -15.37 13.69 7.32
C GLN A 103 -15.03 15.12 6.90
N PHE A 104 -14.47 15.31 5.70
CA PHE A 104 -14.00 16.60 5.17
C PHE A 104 -14.56 16.84 3.75
N PRO A 105 -15.84 17.26 3.62
CA PRO A 105 -16.48 17.46 2.32
C PRO A 105 -15.77 18.46 1.41
N GLU A 106 -15.10 19.46 1.97
CA GLU A 106 -14.30 20.45 1.25
C GLU A 106 -13.09 19.82 0.51
N ALA A 107 -12.63 18.65 0.96
CA ALA A 107 -11.51 17.92 0.37
C ALA A 107 -11.90 16.88 -0.69
N ILE A 108 -13.21 16.69 -0.96
CA ILE A 108 -13.71 15.63 -1.87
C ILE A 108 -13.02 15.68 -3.23
N TRP A 109 -12.91 16.86 -3.86
CA TRP A 109 -12.29 16.98 -5.19
C TRP A 109 -10.80 16.64 -5.17
N THR A 110 -10.10 17.00 -4.10
CA THR A 110 -8.67 16.70 -3.93
C THR A 110 -8.45 15.21 -3.67
N LEU A 111 -9.30 14.58 -2.86
CA LEU A 111 -9.25 13.15 -2.57
C LEU A 111 -9.69 12.32 -3.79
N LEU A 112 -10.61 12.83 -4.61
CA LEU A 112 -10.95 12.25 -5.91
C LEU A 112 -9.75 12.31 -6.86
N LEU A 113 -9.05 13.46 -6.94
CA LEU A 113 -7.84 13.60 -7.74
C LEU A 113 -6.75 12.61 -7.29
N LEU A 114 -6.55 12.44 -5.98
CA LEU A 114 -5.66 11.41 -5.42
C LEU A 114 -6.07 10.00 -5.86
N SER A 115 -7.36 9.68 -5.79
CA SER A 115 -7.89 8.38 -6.24
C SER A 115 -7.62 8.13 -7.73
N VAL A 116 -7.83 9.14 -8.58
CA VAL A 116 -7.52 9.07 -10.02
C VAL A 116 -6.02 8.86 -10.26
N ALA A 117 -5.15 9.55 -9.51
CA ALA A 117 -3.71 9.36 -9.60
C ALA A 117 -3.29 7.93 -9.23
N ILE A 118 -3.87 7.37 -8.16
CA ILE A 118 -3.64 5.97 -7.74
C ILE A 118 -4.10 5.00 -8.82
N ILE A 119 -5.30 5.17 -9.38
CA ILE A 119 -5.82 4.33 -10.47
C ILE A 119 -4.87 4.38 -11.67
N PHE A 120 -4.43 5.57 -12.08
CA PHE A 120 -3.48 5.73 -13.19
C PHE A 120 -2.17 4.98 -12.91
N SER A 121 -1.51 5.26 -11.79
CA SER A 121 -0.23 4.64 -11.44
C SER A 121 -0.34 3.12 -11.32
N MET A 122 -1.45 2.63 -10.75
CA MET A 122 -1.72 1.20 -10.61
C MET A 122 -1.99 0.51 -11.94
N THR A 123 -2.73 1.17 -12.84
CA THR A 123 -2.99 0.66 -14.19
C THR A 123 -1.68 0.51 -14.95
N VAL A 124 -0.79 1.49 -14.89
CA VAL A 124 0.55 1.39 -15.49
C VAL A 124 1.32 0.23 -14.87
N PHE A 125 1.37 0.13 -13.54
CA PHE A 125 2.07 -0.95 -12.85
C PHE A 125 1.59 -2.35 -13.26
N LEU A 126 0.28 -2.59 -13.25
CA LEU A 126 -0.31 -3.89 -13.59
C LEU A 126 -0.13 -4.23 -15.07
N THR A 127 -0.35 -3.26 -15.96
CA THR A 127 -0.23 -3.50 -17.41
C THR A 127 1.22 -3.77 -17.80
N VAL A 128 2.18 -2.98 -17.29
CA VAL A 128 3.62 -3.20 -17.50
C VAL A 128 4.04 -4.56 -16.94
N GLY A 129 3.57 -4.91 -15.74
CA GLY A 129 3.82 -6.23 -15.14
C GLY A 129 3.27 -7.39 -15.99
N ALA A 130 2.12 -7.20 -16.65
CA ALA A 130 1.48 -8.22 -17.48
C ALA A 130 2.15 -8.41 -18.85
N VAL A 131 2.70 -7.35 -19.46
CA VAL A 131 3.31 -7.41 -20.80
C VAL A 131 4.83 -7.56 -20.80
N SER A 132 5.49 -7.35 -19.66
CA SER A 132 6.96 -7.48 -19.57
C SER A 132 7.39 -8.94 -19.45
N GLU A 133 8.41 -9.35 -20.23
CA GLU A 133 9.01 -10.67 -20.08
C GLU A 133 9.72 -10.83 -18.73
N LYS A 134 9.62 -12.02 -18.13
CA LYS A 134 10.32 -12.36 -16.88
C LYS A 134 11.83 -12.41 -17.09
N LYS A 135 12.53 -11.28 -16.98
CA LYS A 135 14.00 -11.28 -16.92
C LYS A 135 14.48 -11.81 -15.56
N GLY A 136 15.02 -13.03 -15.56
CA GLY A 136 15.83 -13.57 -14.45
C GLY A 136 15.05 -14.21 -13.29
N GLY A 137 14.03 -15.04 -13.56
CA GLY A 137 13.37 -15.87 -12.54
C GLY A 137 12.52 -15.13 -11.50
N LYS A 138 12.54 -13.79 -11.48
CA LYS A 138 11.58 -12.97 -10.73
C LYS A 138 10.30 -12.84 -11.55
N SER A 139 9.16 -13.16 -10.95
CA SER A 139 7.86 -13.20 -11.63
C SER A 139 7.28 -11.84 -12.01
N PHE A 140 7.92 -10.74 -11.62
CA PHE A 140 7.48 -9.36 -11.79
C PHE A 140 8.68 -8.44 -12.05
N TYR A 141 8.63 -7.58 -13.07
CA TYR A 141 9.59 -6.49 -13.22
C TYR A 141 9.21 -5.41 -12.20
N TYR A 142 9.98 -5.33 -11.11
CA TYR A 142 9.73 -4.34 -10.05
C TYR A 142 10.31 -3.00 -10.47
N GLN A 143 9.43 -2.03 -10.68
CA GLN A 143 9.78 -0.70 -11.11
C GLN A 143 9.70 0.25 -9.92
N ALA A 144 10.88 0.66 -9.42
CA ALA A 144 11.00 1.56 -8.29
C ALA A 144 10.32 2.91 -8.60
N GLY A 145 9.49 3.38 -7.68
CA GLY A 145 8.76 4.64 -7.81
C GLY A 145 9.19 5.64 -6.75
N LEU A 146 8.85 6.93 -6.96
CA LEU A 146 9.11 7.97 -5.97
C LEU A 146 8.12 7.90 -4.80
N ALA A 147 6.87 7.55 -5.06
CA ALA A 147 5.87 7.19 -4.06
C ALA A 147 5.76 5.65 -4.01
N GLU A 148 6.41 5.04 -3.02
CA GLU A 148 6.24 3.62 -2.70
C GLU A 148 5.26 3.47 -1.51
N ARG A 149 5.21 2.26 -0.95
CA ARG A 149 4.21 1.91 0.06
C ARG A 149 4.40 2.71 1.34
N THR A 150 5.62 2.83 1.83
CA THR A 150 5.90 3.58 3.06
C THR A 150 5.61 5.08 2.93
N GLU A 151 5.96 5.70 1.79
CA GLU A 151 5.63 7.10 1.55
C GLU A 151 4.11 7.32 1.56
N GLY A 152 3.33 6.39 0.98
CA GLY A 152 1.87 6.43 1.06
C GLY A 152 1.32 6.34 2.48
N PHE A 153 1.82 5.42 3.30
CA PHE A 153 1.44 5.29 4.72
C PHE A 153 1.77 6.56 5.52
N LEU A 154 2.91 7.19 5.27
CA LEU A 154 3.29 8.45 5.91
C LEU A 154 2.35 9.60 5.51
N LEU A 155 2.00 9.71 4.24
CA LEU A 155 1.09 10.75 3.75
C LEU A 155 -0.32 10.56 4.32
N PHE A 156 -0.84 9.32 4.38
CA PHE A 156 -2.09 9.04 5.09
C PHE A 156 -2.00 9.34 6.59
N SER A 157 -0.85 9.07 7.22
CA SER A 157 -0.65 9.37 8.63
C SER A 157 -0.76 10.88 8.89
N ILE A 158 -0.17 11.70 8.02
CA ILE A 158 -0.27 13.16 8.09
C ILE A 158 -1.71 13.61 7.88
N MET A 159 -2.42 13.06 6.88
CA MET A 159 -3.83 13.39 6.64
C MET A 159 -4.74 13.08 7.83
N LEU A 160 -4.53 11.95 8.49
CA LEU A 160 -5.30 11.53 9.66
C LEU A 160 -4.97 12.38 10.90
N LEU A 161 -3.69 12.66 11.16
CA LEU A 161 -3.25 13.39 12.36
C LEU A 161 -3.45 14.90 12.26
N LEU A 162 -3.33 15.46 11.06
CA LEU A 162 -3.32 16.89 10.83
C LEU A 162 -4.34 17.29 9.75
N PRO A 163 -5.66 17.21 10.04
CA PRO A 163 -6.69 17.53 9.04
C PRO A 163 -6.60 18.94 8.47
N GLY A 164 -6.05 19.90 9.21
CA GLY A 164 -5.81 21.26 8.72
C GLY A 164 -4.86 21.34 7.52
N TYR A 165 -4.04 20.31 7.28
CA TYR A 165 -3.16 20.21 6.11
C TYR A 165 -3.67 19.19 5.08
N LEU A 166 -4.87 18.62 5.24
CA LEU A 166 -5.41 17.55 4.40
C LEU A 166 -5.33 17.87 2.90
N LEU A 167 -5.80 19.05 2.49
CA LEU A 167 -5.77 19.47 1.09
C LEU A 167 -4.34 19.49 0.53
N ALA A 168 -3.41 20.11 1.25
CA ALA A 168 -2.02 20.23 0.82
C ALA A 168 -1.33 18.86 0.75
N THR A 169 -1.53 18.02 1.76
CA THR A 169 -0.96 16.66 1.80
C THR A 169 -1.56 15.77 0.72
N ALA A 170 -2.87 15.88 0.45
CA ALA A 170 -3.52 15.09 -0.59
C ALA A 170 -3.10 15.52 -2.00
N LEU A 171 -2.91 16.82 -2.25
CA LEU A 171 -2.32 17.30 -3.50
C LEU A 171 -0.87 16.84 -3.68
N LEU A 172 -0.07 16.93 -2.62
CA LEU A 172 1.31 16.44 -2.64
C LEU A 172 1.34 14.94 -2.96
N PHE A 173 0.46 14.16 -2.33
CA PHE A 173 0.38 12.73 -2.56
C PHE A 173 -0.07 12.42 -3.99
N ALA A 174 -1.11 13.09 -4.48
CA ALA A 174 -1.59 12.93 -5.85
C ALA A 174 -0.49 13.25 -6.88
N ALA A 175 0.27 14.33 -6.65
CA ALA A 175 1.39 14.71 -7.50
C ALA A 175 2.51 13.66 -7.49
N ALA A 176 2.88 13.15 -6.31
CA ALA A 176 3.92 12.12 -6.17
C ALA A 176 3.54 10.79 -6.83
N VAL A 177 2.27 10.37 -6.69
CA VAL A 177 1.74 9.15 -7.31
C VAL A 177 1.64 9.32 -8.83
N THR A 178 1.17 10.48 -9.30
CA THR A 178 1.11 10.78 -10.75
C THR A 178 2.51 10.78 -11.36
N PHE A 179 3.47 11.43 -10.72
CA PHE A 179 4.86 11.43 -11.14
C PHE A 179 5.41 10.00 -11.22
N THR A 180 5.13 9.17 -10.22
CA THR A 180 5.52 7.75 -10.21
C THR A 180 4.89 6.97 -11.36
N GLY A 181 3.61 7.19 -11.67
CA GLY A 181 2.95 6.57 -12.83
C GLY A 181 3.58 6.98 -14.15
N CYS A 182 3.90 8.27 -14.32
CA CYS A 182 4.60 8.77 -15.51
C CYS A 182 6.01 8.21 -15.63
N GLN A 183 6.76 8.14 -14.53
CA GLN A 183 8.07 7.51 -14.48
C GLN A 183 7.97 6.05 -14.95
N ARG A 184 7.03 5.29 -14.39
CA ARG A 184 6.82 3.89 -14.75
C ARG A 184 6.53 3.71 -16.24
N LEU A 185 5.65 4.55 -16.77
CA LEU A 185 5.30 4.54 -18.20
C LEU A 185 6.51 4.85 -19.09
N TRP A 186 7.37 5.78 -18.67
CA TRP A 186 8.57 6.14 -19.42
C TRP A 186 9.61 5.01 -19.46
N GLU A 187 9.89 4.33 -18.35
CA GLU A 187 10.83 3.20 -18.41
C GLU A 187 10.20 1.98 -19.09
N ALA A 188 8.87 1.80 -19.00
CA ALA A 188 8.19 0.76 -19.77
C ALA A 188 8.37 0.96 -21.29
N LYS A 189 8.30 2.21 -21.78
CA LYS A 189 8.62 2.54 -23.17
C LYS A 189 10.04 2.12 -23.57
N LYS A 190 11.03 2.26 -22.67
CA LYS A 190 12.42 1.84 -22.93
C LYS A 190 12.61 0.32 -22.94
N ILE A 191 11.73 -0.41 -22.27
CA ILE A 191 11.83 -1.87 -22.13
C ILE A 191 11.08 -2.58 -23.27
N LEU A 192 9.95 -2.03 -23.70
CA LEU A 192 8.98 -2.68 -24.60
C LEU A 192 8.91 -2.09 -26.01
N GLY A 193 9.47 -0.90 -26.23
CA GLY A 193 9.51 -0.20 -27.52
C GLY A 193 10.93 -0.03 -28.03
#